data_AF-A0A0G0DPF6-F1
#
_entry.id   AF-A0A0G0DPF6-F1
#
_cell.length_a   1.000
_cell.length_b   1.000
_cell.length_c   1.000
_cell.angle_alpha   90.00
_cell.angle_beta   90.00
_cell.angle_gamma   90.00
#
_symmetry.space_group_name_H-M   'P 1'
#
loop_
_entity.id
_entity.type
_entity.pdbx_description
1 polymer ?
#
loop_
_entity_poly.entity_id
_entity_poly.type
_entity_poly.pdbx_seq_one_letter_code
_entity_poly.pdbx_strand_id
1 'polypeptide(L)'
;EQVSIISRGMTGGVTVYLPEKDRTFLYKKQMLAWLRTGVGGRAAEELFLGDISSGASGDIEQVTETAKSMVMELGMSDKLGLIKYGDREETKNLGYSYGGGKDYSEKTAQIIDEEIKRLTDEAYAYAKKLLKDKKEYVEKLVAILLEKEVVTGEEFEALFVK
;
A
#
# COMPACT_ATOMS: atom_id res chain seq x y z
N GLU A 1 7.02 12.33 11.73
CA GLU A 1 5.73 12.05 11.05
C GLU A 1 4.66 12.96 11.65
N GLN A 2 3.56 13.24 10.94
CA GLN A 2 2.41 13.98 11.46
C GLN A 2 1.12 13.42 10.86
N VAL A 3 0.03 13.47 11.60
CA VAL A 3 -1.31 13.04 11.17
C VAL A 3 -2.23 14.25 11.19
N SER A 4 -2.98 14.50 10.12
CA SER A 4 -3.95 15.60 10.05
C SER A 4 -5.18 15.23 9.24
N ILE A 5 -6.33 15.76 9.66
CA ILE A 5 -7.62 15.67 8.95
C ILE A 5 -7.90 16.92 8.09
N ILE A 6 -6.95 17.86 8.01
CA ILE A 6 -7.05 19.03 7.14
C ILE A 6 -6.77 18.57 5.70
N SER A 7 -7.75 18.72 4.82
CA SER A 7 -7.59 18.37 3.42
C SER A 7 -6.50 19.21 2.76
N ARG A 8 -5.55 18.54 2.09
CA ARG A 8 -4.53 19.18 1.24
C ARG A 8 -4.60 18.57 -0.15
N GLY A 9 -5.43 19.14 -1.02
CA GLY A 9 -5.65 18.63 -2.39
C GLY A 9 -6.88 17.71 -2.50
N MET A 10 -6.83 16.68 -3.34
CA MET A 10 -7.98 15.78 -3.61
C MET A 10 -8.22 14.69 -2.54
N THR A 11 -7.48 14.70 -1.44
CA THR A 11 -7.61 13.69 -0.36
C THR A 11 -8.13 14.31 0.94
N GLY A 12 -8.90 13.52 1.70
CA GLY A 12 -9.53 13.94 2.98
C GLY A 12 -8.58 13.98 4.18
N GLY A 13 -7.31 13.62 4.00
CA GLY A 13 -6.24 13.61 4.99
C GLY A 13 -5.00 12.98 4.36
N VAL A 14 -3.80 13.30 4.87
CA VAL A 14 -2.54 12.73 4.33
C VAL A 14 -1.57 12.43 5.47
N THR A 15 -0.96 11.24 5.44
CA THR A 15 0.17 10.89 6.31
C THR A 15 1.46 11.12 5.53
N VAL A 16 2.39 11.89 6.11
CA VAL A 16 3.67 12.22 5.46
C VAL A 16 4.82 11.50 6.17
N TYR A 17 5.48 10.60 5.45
CA TYR A 17 6.72 9.95 5.87
C TYR A 17 7.91 10.86 5.56
N LEU A 18 8.80 11.09 6.53
CA LEU A 18 10.10 11.72 6.25
C LEU A 18 10.98 10.69 5.53
N PRO A 19 11.59 11.01 4.37
CA PRO A 19 12.51 10.10 3.72
C PRO A 19 13.78 9.95 4.57
N GLU A 20 13.91 8.83 5.28
CA GLU A 20 15.19 8.40 5.84
C GLU A 20 16.13 7.99 4.68
N LYS A 21 17.38 8.47 4.74
CA LYS A 21 18.49 8.23 3.80
C LYS A 21 18.31 7.02 2.87
N ASP A 22 18.23 7.31 1.56
CA ASP A 22 18.64 6.49 0.42
C ASP A 22 18.56 4.97 0.64
N ARG A 23 17.34 4.44 0.75
CA ARG A 23 17.13 2.98 0.75
C ARG A 23 17.08 2.49 -0.69
N THR A 24 18.25 2.33 -1.31
CA THR A 24 18.40 1.76 -2.66
C THR A 24 17.87 0.32 -2.77
N PHE A 25 17.74 -0.38 -1.64
CA PHE A 25 17.26 -1.76 -1.57
C PHE A 25 16.15 -1.91 -0.52
N LEU A 26 15.05 -2.55 -0.93
CA LEU A 26 13.93 -2.88 -0.06
C LEU A 26 13.85 -4.38 0.18
N TYR A 27 13.75 -4.78 1.44
CA TYR A 27 13.50 -6.16 1.81
C TYR A 27 12.01 -6.51 1.59
N LYS A 28 11.72 -7.78 1.25
CA LYS A 28 10.34 -8.30 1.11
C LYS A 28 9.44 -7.92 2.31
N LYS A 29 9.97 -7.99 3.53
CA LYS A 29 9.24 -7.60 4.76
C LYS A 29 8.82 -6.13 4.79
N GLN A 30 9.65 -5.23 4.26
CA GLN A 30 9.35 -3.79 4.20
C GLN A 30 8.27 -3.51 3.16
N MET A 31 8.35 -4.13 1.98
CA MET A 31 7.31 -3.99 0.96
C MET A 31 5.97 -4.55 1.43
N LEU A 32 5.97 -5.70 2.12
CA LEU A 32 4.77 -6.24 2.78
C LEU A 32 4.20 -5.28 3.84
N ALA A 33 5.07 -4.57 4.58
CA ALA A 33 4.63 -3.54 5.53
C ALA A 33 3.99 -2.35 4.79
N TRP A 34 4.55 -1.91 3.66
CA TRP A 34 3.97 -0.86 2.83
C TRP A 34 2.61 -1.25 2.26
N LEU A 35 2.43 -2.49 1.79
CA LEU A 35 1.12 -2.98 1.36
C LEU A 35 0.10 -2.87 2.50
N ARG A 36 0.46 -3.30 3.72
CA ARG A 36 -0.41 -3.23 4.91
C ARG A 36 -0.76 -1.80 5.29
N THR A 37 0.19 -0.88 5.16
CA THR A 37 -0.03 0.55 5.42
C THR A 37 -0.97 1.15 4.38
N GLY A 38 -0.72 0.93 3.09
CA GLY A 38 -1.53 1.50 2.01
C GLY A 38 -2.99 1.07 2.09
N VAL A 39 -3.24 -0.20 2.40
CA VAL A 39 -4.63 -0.67 2.56
C VAL A 39 -5.31 -0.24 3.87
N GLY A 40 -4.57 0.38 4.79
CA GLY A 40 -5.03 0.72 6.14
C GLY A 40 -6.20 1.72 6.16
N GLY A 41 -6.18 2.72 5.27
CA GLY A 41 -7.25 3.72 5.18
C GLY A 41 -8.59 3.08 4.82
N ARG A 42 -8.63 2.33 3.70
CA ARG A 42 -9.81 1.56 3.27
C ARG A 42 -10.29 0.58 4.35
N ALA A 43 -9.36 -0.13 4.98
CA ALA A 43 -9.68 -1.09 6.04
C ALA A 43 -10.31 -0.41 7.28
N ALA A 44 -9.86 0.80 7.62
CA ALA A 44 -10.41 1.58 8.72
C ALA A 44 -11.84 2.09 8.40
N GLU A 45 -12.07 2.58 7.18
CA GLU A 45 -13.41 2.99 6.73
C GLU A 45 -14.41 1.82 6.86
N GLU A 46 -14.08 0.66 6.28
CA GLU A 46 -14.97 -0.50 6.32
C GLU A 46 -15.25 -0.95 7.76
N LEU A 47 -14.22 -0.94 8.63
CA LEU A 47 -14.33 -1.47 9.99
C LEU A 47 -15.08 -0.53 10.95
N PHE A 48 -14.84 0.78 10.86
CA PHE A 48 -15.32 1.76 11.83
C PHE A 48 -16.50 2.59 11.32
N LEU A 49 -16.59 2.81 10.01
CA LEU A 49 -17.68 3.58 9.38
C LEU A 49 -18.73 2.68 8.73
N GLY A 50 -18.41 1.41 8.47
CA GLY A 50 -19.33 0.45 7.86
C GLY A 50 -19.58 0.71 6.36
N ASP A 51 -18.82 1.60 5.76
CA ASP A 51 -18.89 1.97 4.34
C ASP A 51 -17.47 2.24 3.81
N ILE A 52 -17.34 2.34 2.48
CA ILE A 52 -16.07 2.54 1.79
C ILE A 52 -16.15 3.77 0.88
N SER A 53 -15.15 4.66 0.91
CA SER A 53 -15.16 5.90 0.12
C SER A 53 -14.42 5.80 -1.22
N SER A 54 -14.47 6.83 -2.06
CA SER A 54 -13.58 6.96 -3.22
C SER A 54 -12.19 7.49 -2.87
N GLY A 55 -11.94 7.90 -1.61
CA GLY A 55 -10.71 8.58 -1.18
C GLY A 55 -9.48 7.68 -1.14
N ALA A 56 -9.66 6.36 -1.06
CA ALA A 56 -8.57 5.38 -1.04
C ALA A 56 -8.02 5.02 -2.43
N SER A 57 -8.41 5.72 -3.51
CA SER A 57 -8.00 5.39 -4.89
C SER A 57 -6.48 5.42 -5.07
N GLY A 58 -5.81 6.47 -4.57
CA GLY A 58 -4.36 6.61 -4.67
C GLY A 58 -3.59 5.57 -3.84
N ASP A 59 -4.17 5.11 -2.73
CA ASP A 59 -3.59 4.02 -1.95
C ASP A 59 -3.72 2.68 -2.68
N ILE A 60 -4.87 2.43 -3.32
CA ILE A 60 -5.11 1.21 -4.11
C ILE A 60 -4.13 1.13 -5.30
N GLU A 61 -3.88 2.26 -5.97
CA GLU A 61 -2.91 2.34 -7.07
C GLU A 61 -1.50 1.96 -6.59
N GLN A 62 -1.01 2.61 -5.54
CA GLN A 62 0.31 2.34 -4.95
C GLN A 62 0.46 0.90 -4.45
N VAL A 63 -0.57 0.36 -3.79
CA VAL A 63 -0.60 -1.04 -3.32
C VAL A 63 -0.51 -2.00 -4.51
N THR A 64 -1.25 -1.72 -5.58
CA THR A 64 -1.25 -2.55 -6.80
C THR A 64 0.10 -2.51 -7.49
N GLU A 65 0.71 -1.34 -7.65
CA GLU A 65 2.03 -1.19 -8.25
C GLU A 65 3.12 -1.89 -7.44
N THR A 66 3.09 -1.72 -6.11
CA THR A 66 4.03 -2.38 -5.20
C THR A 66 3.90 -3.90 -5.30
N ALA A 67 2.68 -4.44 -5.27
CA ALA A 67 2.45 -5.88 -5.41
C ALA A 67 2.89 -6.41 -6.79
N LYS A 68 2.63 -5.65 -7.86
CA LYS A 68 3.12 -5.98 -9.21
C LYS A 68 4.65 -6.04 -9.25
N SER A 69 5.36 -5.03 -8.74
CA SER A 69 6.82 -5.03 -8.72
C SER A 69 7.38 -6.19 -7.88
N MET A 70 6.79 -6.48 -6.72
CA MET A 70 7.16 -7.65 -5.90
C MET A 70 7.06 -8.95 -6.70
N VAL A 71 6.00 -9.15 -7.46
CA VAL A 71 5.73 -10.40 -8.18
C VAL A 71 6.49 -10.48 -9.51
N MET A 72 6.43 -9.42 -10.31
CA MET A 72 6.90 -9.40 -11.69
C MET A 72 8.37 -9.01 -11.83
N GLU A 73 8.91 -8.14 -10.96
CA GLU A 73 10.24 -7.57 -11.16
C GLU A 73 11.26 -8.13 -10.17
N LEU A 74 10.84 -8.30 -8.92
CA LEU A 74 11.72 -8.65 -7.80
C LEU A 74 11.71 -10.14 -7.45
N GLY A 75 10.91 -10.96 -8.16
CA GLY A 75 10.85 -12.41 -7.94
C GLY A 75 10.43 -12.80 -6.52
N MET A 76 9.59 -12.00 -5.86
CA MET A 76 9.18 -12.21 -4.47
C MET A 76 7.96 -13.15 -4.31
N SER A 77 7.51 -13.79 -5.39
CA SER A 77 6.51 -14.85 -5.34
C SER A 77 7.16 -16.23 -5.29
N ASP A 78 6.76 -17.04 -4.30
CA ASP A 78 7.28 -18.40 -4.14
C ASP A 78 6.77 -19.34 -5.26
N LYS A 79 5.65 -19.00 -5.92
CA LYS A 79 5.09 -19.78 -7.05
C LYS A 79 5.80 -19.52 -8.37
N LEU A 80 6.22 -18.27 -8.61
CA LEU A 80 6.85 -17.85 -9.87
C LEU A 80 8.39 -17.87 -9.78
N GLY A 81 8.94 -17.76 -8.58
CA GLY A 81 10.37 -17.80 -8.33
C GLY A 81 11.10 -16.53 -8.75
N LEU A 82 12.43 -16.62 -8.84
CA LEU A 82 13.33 -15.51 -9.15
C LEU A 82 13.39 -15.26 -10.67
N ILE A 83 12.30 -14.78 -11.25
CA ILE A 83 12.17 -14.45 -12.67
C ILE A 83 11.58 -13.05 -12.83
N LYS A 84 12.17 -12.25 -13.74
CA LYS A 84 11.62 -10.97 -14.15
C LYS A 84 10.64 -11.18 -15.32
N TYR A 85 9.43 -10.65 -15.19
CA TYR A 85 8.36 -10.72 -16.18
C TYR A 85 8.05 -9.32 -16.74
N GLY A 86 7.85 -9.21 -18.05
CA GLY A 86 7.39 -7.98 -18.69
C GLY A 86 8.49 -7.06 -19.23
N ASP A 87 9.69 -7.58 -19.49
CA ASP A 87 10.79 -6.79 -20.04
C ASP A 87 10.90 -6.93 -21.57
N ARG A 88 10.22 -6.01 -22.28
CA ARG A 88 10.65 -5.57 -23.61
C ARG A 88 10.87 -4.06 -23.57
N GLU A 89 11.93 -3.62 -22.92
CA GLU A 89 12.48 -2.26 -23.14
C GLU A 89 13.06 -2.05 -24.56
N GLU A 90 13.04 -3.04 -25.46
CA GLU A 90 13.68 -2.92 -26.79
C GLU A 90 12.79 -2.28 -27.89
N THR A 91 11.74 -1.51 -27.56
CA THR A 91 10.93 -0.83 -28.60
C THR A 91 10.69 0.67 -28.39
N LYS A 92 11.26 1.29 -27.34
CA LYS A 92 11.15 2.76 -27.16
C LYS A 92 11.98 3.58 -28.16
N ASN A 93 12.90 2.96 -28.91
CA ASN A 93 13.78 3.67 -29.86
C ASN A 93 13.29 3.74 -31.32
N LEU A 94 12.15 3.14 -31.69
CA LEU A 94 11.77 3.03 -33.12
C LEU A 94 10.40 3.63 -33.51
N GLY A 95 9.77 4.45 -32.67
CA GLY A 95 8.64 5.28 -33.12
C GLY A 95 7.39 4.53 -33.61
N TYR A 96 7.32 3.21 -33.40
CA TYR A 96 6.15 2.39 -33.67
C TYR A 96 5.75 1.66 -32.39
N SER A 97 4.69 2.14 -31.75
CA SER A 97 4.03 1.41 -30.67
C SER A 97 3.16 0.32 -31.29
N TYR A 98 3.76 -0.83 -31.59
CA TYR A 98 3.01 -2.07 -31.79
C TYR A 98 3.11 -2.87 -30.49
N GLY A 99 1.94 -3.18 -29.91
CA GLY A 99 1.76 -3.72 -28.56
C GLY A 99 2.81 -4.75 -28.16
N GLY A 100 3.56 -4.42 -27.10
CA GLY A 100 4.46 -5.35 -26.44
C GLY A 100 3.66 -6.54 -25.93
N GLY A 101 3.79 -7.69 -26.60
CA GLY A 101 3.24 -8.95 -26.12
C GLY A 101 3.84 -9.30 -24.77
N LYS A 102 3.05 -9.94 -23.90
CA LYS A 102 3.53 -10.54 -22.66
C LYS A 102 4.62 -11.57 -23.01
N ASP A 103 5.81 -11.48 -22.43
CA ASP A 103 6.88 -12.49 -22.59
C ASP A 103 6.62 -13.79 -21.79
N TYR A 104 5.36 -14.06 -21.47
CA TYR A 104 4.93 -15.17 -20.63
C TYR A 104 3.57 -15.68 -21.07
N SER A 105 3.33 -16.97 -20.83
CA SER A 105 2.09 -17.63 -21.21
C SER A 105 0.88 -17.04 -20.48
N GLU A 106 -0.34 -17.19 -21.04
CA GLU A 106 -1.57 -16.82 -20.34
C GLU A 106 -1.72 -17.54 -18.98
N LYS A 107 -1.25 -18.78 -18.89
CA LYS A 107 -1.19 -19.50 -17.61
C LYS A 107 -0.30 -18.79 -16.59
N THR A 108 0.85 -18.27 -17.02
CA THR A 108 1.74 -17.47 -16.15
C THR A 108 1.09 -16.14 -15.78
N ALA A 109 0.41 -15.49 -16.73
CA ALA A 109 -0.33 -14.26 -16.47
C ALA A 109 -1.38 -14.45 -15.36
N GLN A 110 -2.14 -15.53 -15.44
CA GLN A 110 -3.11 -15.90 -14.41
C GLN A 110 -2.45 -16.09 -13.03
N ILE A 111 -1.29 -16.76 -12.97
CA ILE A 111 -0.56 -16.95 -11.71
C ILE A 111 -0.06 -15.60 -11.16
N ILE A 112 0.39 -14.68 -12.02
CA ILE A 112 0.80 -13.33 -11.63
C ILE A 112 -0.38 -12.59 -10.98
N ASP A 113 -1.54 -12.59 -11.64
CA ASP A 113 -2.75 -11.93 -11.12
C ASP A 113 -3.21 -12.53 -9.79
N GLU A 114 -3.18 -13.86 -9.66
CA GLU A 114 -3.49 -14.57 -8.41
C GLU A 114 -2.54 -14.19 -7.28
N GLU A 115 -1.24 -14.06 -7.56
CA GLU A 115 -0.23 -13.71 -6.55
C GLU A 115 -0.33 -12.24 -6.13
N ILE A 116 -0.60 -11.32 -7.06
CA ILE A 116 -0.88 -9.91 -6.74
C ILE A 116 -2.11 -9.82 -5.85
N LYS A 117 -3.20 -10.50 -6.23
CA LYS A 117 -4.43 -10.53 -5.42
C LYS A 117 -4.17 -11.09 -4.03
N ARG A 118 -3.43 -12.20 -3.92
CA ARG A 118 -3.07 -12.83 -2.65
C ARG A 118 -2.33 -11.86 -1.72
N LEU A 119 -1.29 -11.17 -2.22
CA LEU A 119 -0.52 -10.21 -1.44
C LEU A 119 -1.40 -9.07 -0.90
N THR A 120 -2.27 -8.52 -1.76
CA THR A 120 -3.19 -7.44 -1.38
C THR A 120 -4.25 -7.91 -0.38
N ASP A 121 -4.85 -9.09 -0.59
CA ASP A 121 -5.85 -9.67 0.31
C ASP A 121 -5.24 -9.96 1.71
N GLU A 122 -4.04 -10.53 1.75
CA GLU A 122 -3.32 -10.80 3.01
C GLU A 122 -3.00 -9.50 3.76
N ALA A 123 -2.54 -8.47 3.04
CA ALA A 123 -2.30 -7.15 3.61
C ALA A 123 -3.59 -6.54 4.18
N TYR A 124 -4.70 -6.63 3.42
CA TYR A 124 -6.01 -6.13 3.83
C TYR A 124 -6.53 -6.81 5.09
N ALA A 125 -6.50 -8.15 5.11
CA ALA A 125 -6.92 -8.94 6.25
C ALA A 125 -6.07 -8.64 7.49
N TYR A 126 -4.75 -8.50 7.31
CA TYR A 126 -3.84 -8.12 8.40
C TYR A 126 -4.18 -6.73 8.95
N ALA A 127 -4.37 -5.72 8.08
CA ALA A 127 -4.70 -4.36 8.49
C ALA A 127 -6.02 -4.32 9.28
N LYS A 128 -7.08 -4.98 8.79
CA LYS A 128 -8.36 -5.09 9.50
C LYS A 128 -8.21 -5.72 10.87
N LYS A 129 -7.42 -6.80 10.97
CA LYS A 129 -7.15 -7.46 12.25
C LYS A 129 -6.41 -6.52 13.21
N LEU A 130 -5.34 -5.87 12.74
CA LEU A 130 -4.55 -4.96 13.56
C LEU A 130 -5.39 -3.78 14.07
N LEU A 131 -6.17 -3.15 13.19
CA LEU A 131 -7.05 -2.03 13.54
C LEU A 131 -8.11 -2.46 14.56
N LYS A 132 -8.68 -3.66 14.41
CA LYS A 132 -9.62 -4.22 15.38
C LYS A 132 -8.96 -4.48 16.74
N ASP A 133 -7.79 -5.10 16.74
CA ASP A 133 -7.03 -5.43 17.96
C ASP A 133 -6.54 -4.15 18.68
N LYS A 134 -6.38 -3.04 17.95
CA LYS A 134 -5.92 -1.74 18.45
C LYS A 134 -7.01 -0.66 18.46
N LYS A 135 -8.28 -1.08 18.46
CA LYS A 135 -9.46 -0.19 18.39
C LYS A 135 -9.39 0.97 19.40
N GLU A 136 -8.99 0.72 20.64
CA GLU A 136 -8.90 1.74 21.69
C GLU A 136 -7.95 2.90 21.30
N TYR A 137 -6.81 2.59 20.67
CA TYR A 137 -5.86 3.60 20.21
C TYR A 137 -6.39 4.39 19.02
N VAL A 138 -7.14 3.73 18.13
CA VAL A 138 -7.80 4.39 16.99
C VAL A 138 -8.83 5.40 17.50
N GLU A 139 -9.69 5.01 18.45
CA GLU A 139 -10.70 5.88 19.03
C GLU A 139 -10.07 7.08 19.76
N LYS A 140 -8.99 6.86 20.52
CA LYS A 140 -8.22 7.93 21.16
C LYS A 140 -7.64 8.92 20.14
N LEU A 141 -7.03 8.42 19.07
CA LEU A 141 -6.46 9.26 18.04
C LEU A 141 -7.54 10.10 17.33
N VAL A 142 -8.67 9.48 17.00
CA VAL A 142 -9.81 10.17 16.37
C VAL A 142 -10.33 11.28 17.28
N ALA A 143 -10.49 11.04 18.58
CA ALA A 143 -10.94 12.06 19.52
C ALA A 143 -10.00 13.29 19.53
N ILE A 144 -8.68 13.06 19.54
CA ILE A 144 -7.71 14.17 19.51
C ILE A 144 -7.75 14.91 18.17
N LEU A 145 -7.85 14.17 17.05
CA LEU A 145 -7.93 14.79 15.72
C LEU A 145 -9.19 15.63 15.55
N LEU A 146 -10.31 15.26 16.17
CA LEU A 146 -11.54 16.07 16.17
C LEU A 146 -11.39 17.36 16.99
N GLU A 147 -10.53 17.39 18.00
CA GLU A 147 -10.27 18.57 18.83
C GLU A 147 -9.22 19.52 18.23
N LYS A 148 -8.14 18.98 17.66
CA LYS A 148 -6.95 19.75 17.25
C LYS A 148 -6.69 19.77 15.74
N GLU A 149 -7.38 18.95 14.95
CA GLU A 149 -7.21 18.75 13.50
C GLU A 149 -5.83 18.22 13.03
N VAL A 150 -4.81 18.31 13.89
CA VAL A 150 -3.43 17.90 13.66
C VAL A 150 -2.90 17.23 14.94
N VAL A 151 -2.22 16.10 14.76
CA VAL A 151 -1.48 15.38 15.80
C VAL A 151 -0.03 15.22 15.34
N THR A 152 0.90 15.75 16.13
CA THR A 152 2.34 15.62 15.88
C THR A 152 2.84 14.20 16.16
N GLY A 153 4.01 13.83 15.64
CA GLY A 153 4.61 12.51 15.89
C GLY A 153 4.81 12.22 17.38
N GLU A 154 5.24 13.22 18.16
CA GLU A 154 5.42 13.08 19.62
C GLU A 154 4.08 12.84 20.33
N GLU A 155 3.03 13.60 19.97
CA GLU A 155 1.68 13.40 20.49
C GLU A 155 1.10 12.04 20.10
N PHE A 156 1.39 11.57 18.88
CA PHE A 156 0.98 10.26 18.41
C PHE A 156 1.68 9.14 19.19
N GLU A 157 2.99 9.24 19.40
CA GLU A 157 3.75 8.26 20.18
C GLU A 157 3.27 8.19 21.63
N ALA A 158 2.92 9.34 22.23
CA ALA A 158 2.39 9.42 23.59
C ALA A 158 1.08 8.61 23.78
N LEU A 159 0.32 8.32 22.71
CA LEU A 159 -0.85 7.45 22.78
C LEU A 159 -0.53 6.01 23.17
N PHE A 160 0.69 5.55 22.86
CA PHE A 160 1.11 4.15 23.06
C PHE A 160 1.92 3.94 24.34
N VAL A 161 2.42 5.03 24.94
CA VAL A 161 3.18 5.00 26.20
C VAL A 161 2.19 4.94 27.38
N LYS A 162 2.42 4.02 28.32
CA LYS A 162 1.66 3.90 29.57
C LYS A 162 2.15 4.88 30.63
#